data_AF-A0AAU5YNK1-F1
#
_entry.id   AF-A0AAU5YNK1-F1
#
_cell.length_a   1.000
_cell.length_b   1.000
_cell.length_c   1.000
_cell.angle_alpha   90.00
_cell.angle_beta   90.00
_cell.angle_gamma   90.00
#
_symmetry.space_group_name_H-M   'P 1'
#
loop_
_entity.id
_entity.type
_entity.pdbx_description
1 polymer ?
#
loop_
_entity_poly.entity_id
_entity_poly.type
_entity_poly.pdbx_seq_one_letter_code
_entity_poly.pdbx_strand_id
1 'polypeptide(L)'
;MRKRGTDKCYVYTFIADKPVRELKRKIRALTHRRSQVPFAAVLSRINQILRGWANYFKHAVAKHTFNALRSFVWWRVVNMITYRRRMTWTALRRQFKGPQGWRQIALDGVELFNIAAVAVTRYRWRGLSIPTPWTA
;
A
#
# COMPACT_ATOMS: atom_id res chain seq x y z
N MET A 1 -3.07 -4.70 25.80
CA MET A 1 -3.30 -3.25 26.00
C MET A 1 -4.78 -3.03 26.28
N ARG A 2 -5.15 -2.38 27.40
CA ARG A 2 -6.55 -2.14 27.78
C ARG A 2 -7.15 -1.03 26.92
N LYS A 3 -8.33 -1.26 26.34
CA LYS A 3 -9.03 -0.22 25.57
C LYS A 3 -9.55 0.84 26.55
N ARG A 4 -9.14 2.10 26.36
CA ARG A 4 -9.53 3.25 27.20
C ARG A 4 -11.05 3.30 27.36
N GLY A 5 -11.54 3.42 28.60
CA GLY A 5 -12.96 3.45 28.93
C GLY A 5 -13.65 2.08 28.95
N THR A 6 -12.91 0.97 28.88
CA THR A 6 -13.47 -0.39 29.00
C THR A 6 -12.52 -1.31 29.78
N ASP A 7 -13.05 -2.43 30.30
CA ASP A 7 -12.22 -3.51 30.89
C ASP A 7 -11.70 -4.50 29.84
N LYS A 8 -11.94 -4.22 28.55
CA LYS A 8 -11.52 -5.10 27.45
C LYS A 8 -10.05 -4.92 27.14
N CYS A 9 -9.30 -6.02 27.24
CA CYS A 9 -7.91 -6.12 26.79
C CYS A 9 -7.86 -6.70 25.38
N TYR A 10 -7.16 -6.02 24.47
CA TYR A 10 -6.91 -6.52 23.11
C TYR A 10 -5.42 -6.83 22.92
N VAL A 11 -5.14 -7.90 22.19
CA VAL A 11 -3.82 -8.19 21.61
C VAL A 11 -3.79 -7.60 20.22
N TYR A 12 -2.89 -6.64 19.98
CA TYR A 12 -2.73 -6.00 18.69
C TYR A 12 -1.51 -6.56 17.99
N THR A 13 -1.71 -7.08 16.77
CA THR A 13 -0.60 -7.43 15.89
C THR A 13 -0.06 -6.16 15.23
N PHE A 14 1.14 -5.74 15.60
CA PHE A 14 1.85 -4.65 14.95
C PHE A 14 2.74 -5.16 13.82
N ILE A 15 3.03 -4.29 12.86
CA ILE A 15 3.95 -4.61 11.77
C ILE A 15 5.36 -4.23 12.22
N ALA A 16 6.31 -5.16 12.15
CA ALA A 16 7.71 -4.88 12.39
C ALA A 16 8.32 -3.99 11.28
N ASP A 17 9.40 -3.26 11.58
CA ASP A 17 10.04 -2.37 10.59
C ASP A 17 10.73 -3.12 9.45
N LYS A 18 11.22 -4.33 9.71
CA LYS A 18 11.92 -5.16 8.73
C LYS A 18 11.10 -5.42 7.44
N PRO A 19 9.86 -5.95 7.49
CA PRO A 19 9.06 -6.16 6.27
C PRO A 19 8.72 -4.86 5.52
N VAL A 20 8.57 -3.73 6.23
CA VAL A 20 8.35 -2.42 5.60
C VAL A 20 9.59 -1.98 4.83
N ARG A 21 10.78 -2.13 5.44
CA ARG A 21 12.07 -1.82 4.81
C ARG A 21 12.31 -2.67 3.56
N GLU A 22 12.02 -3.97 3.65
CA GLU A 22 12.14 -4.90 2.54
C GLU A 22 11.20 -4.56 1.38
N LEU A 23 9.95 -4.23 1.67
CA LEU A 23 9.00 -3.74 0.66
C LEU A 23 9.54 -2.48 -0.03
N LYS A 24 9.99 -1.48 0.75
CA LYS A 24 10.56 -0.25 0.21
C LYS A 24 11.78 -0.53 -0.67
N ARG A 25 12.64 -1.48 -0.28
CA ARG A 25 13.81 -1.92 -1.06
C ARG A 25 13.39 -2.49 -2.43
N LYS A 26 12.44 -3.42 -2.45
CA LYS A 26 11.90 -4.00 -3.69
C LYS A 26 11.32 -2.93 -4.63
N ILE A 27 10.53 -2.01 -4.08
CA ILE A 27 9.93 -0.92 -4.88
C ILE A 27 11.00 0.05 -5.40
N ARG A 28 12.06 0.35 -4.63
CA ARG A 28 13.19 1.17 -5.10
C ARG A 28 13.87 0.55 -6.31
N ALA A 29 14.11 -0.77 -6.28
CA ALA A 29 14.73 -1.51 -7.38
C ALA A 29 13.87 -1.44 -8.66
N LEU A 30 12.55 -1.58 -8.54
CA LEU A 30 11.63 -1.50 -9.68
C LEU A 30 11.48 -0.08 -10.26
N THR A 31 11.65 0.95 -9.43
CA THR A 31 11.45 2.36 -9.79
C THR A 31 12.76 3.09 -10.08
N HIS A 32 13.73 2.40 -10.68
CA HIS A 32 14.99 3.05 -11.05
C HIS A 32 14.76 4.07 -12.17
N ARG A 33 15.29 5.29 -12.01
CA ARG A 33 15.03 6.42 -12.92
C ARG A 33 15.46 6.15 -14.37
N ARG A 34 16.53 5.37 -14.57
CA ARG A 34 17.06 5.00 -15.91
C ARG A 34 16.51 3.67 -16.43
N SER A 35 15.53 3.07 -15.76
CA SER A 35 14.93 1.82 -16.22
C SER A 35 14.24 2.02 -17.58
N GLN A 36 14.53 1.15 -18.54
CA GLN A 36 13.87 1.15 -19.85
C GLN A 36 12.59 0.30 -19.87
N VAL A 37 12.25 -0.36 -18.77
CA VAL A 37 11.05 -1.19 -18.65
C VAL A 37 9.80 -0.34 -18.90
N PRO A 38 8.81 -0.80 -19.69
CA PRO A 38 7.56 -0.06 -19.92
C PRO A 38 6.83 0.32 -18.62
N PHE A 39 6.14 1.46 -18.59
CA PHE A 39 5.48 1.92 -17.37
C PHE A 39 4.40 0.94 -16.90
N ALA A 40 3.60 0.41 -17.83
CA ALA A 40 2.62 -0.64 -17.53
C ALA A 40 3.24 -1.83 -16.79
N ALA A 41 4.39 -2.34 -17.24
CA ALA A 41 5.06 -3.48 -16.62
C ALA A 41 5.55 -3.15 -15.19
N VAL A 42 6.12 -1.96 -14.99
CA VAL A 42 6.55 -1.51 -13.65
C VAL A 42 5.35 -1.37 -12.71
N LEU A 43 4.28 -0.71 -13.16
CA LEU A 43 3.06 -0.51 -12.37
C LEU A 43 2.39 -1.84 -12.02
N SER A 44 2.24 -2.74 -12.99
CA SER A 44 1.70 -4.08 -12.77
C SER A 44 2.49 -4.85 -11.71
N ARG A 45 3.83 -4.79 -11.76
CA ARG A 45 4.67 -5.46 -10.77
C ARG A 45 4.55 -4.84 -9.39
N ILE A 46 4.55 -3.51 -9.28
CA ILE A 46 4.33 -2.80 -8.02
C ILE A 46 2.96 -3.17 -7.44
N ASN A 47 1.92 -3.18 -8.27
CA ASN A 47 0.55 -3.49 -7.86
C ASN A 47 0.43 -4.91 -7.30
N GLN A 48 1.02 -5.91 -7.96
CA GLN A 48 1.05 -7.28 -7.46
C GLN A 48 1.69 -7.36 -6.07
N ILE A 49 2.85 -6.72 -5.89
CA ILE A 49 3.57 -6.71 -4.61
C ILE A 49 2.73 -6.02 -3.53
N LEU A 50 2.16 -4.84 -3.82
CA LEU A 50 1.36 -4.09 -2.86
C LEU A 50 0.08 -4.83 -2.47
N ARG A 51 -0.59 -5.48 -3.43
CA ARG A 51 -1.79 -6.29 -3.16
C ARG A 51 -1.47 -7.47 -2.26
N GLY A 52 -0.41 -8.23 -2.55
CA GLY A 52 0.02 -9.35 -1.71
C GLY A 52 0.39 -8.88 -0.29
N TRP A 53 1.18 -7.81 -0.19
CA TRP A 53 1.61 -7.27 1.09
C TRP A 53 0.44 -6.73 1.93
N ALA A 54 -0.49 -6.02 1.29
CA ALA A 54 -1.69 -5.51 1.95
C ALA A 54 -2.60 -6.64 2.42
N ASN A 55 -2.80 -7.68 1.59
CA ASN A 55 -3.61 -8.83 1.96
C ASN A 55 -3.04 -9.60 3.15
N TYR A 56 -1.71 -9.71 3.25
CA TYR A 56 -1.05 -10.34 4.38
C TYR A 56 -1.22 -9.51 5.67
N PHE A 57 -0.98 -8.20 5.59
CA PHE A 57 -1.02 -7.31 6.76
C PHE A 57 -2.38 -6.68 7.06
N LYS A 58 -3.45 -6.98 6.31
CA LYS A 58 -4.79 -6.38 6.54
C LYS A 58 -5.38 -6.67 7.92
N HIS A 59 -4.85 -7.68 8.61
CA HIS A 59 -5.26 -8.06 9.96
C HIS A 59 -4.41 -7.44 11.08
N ALA A 60 -3.28 -6.83 10.73
CA ALA A 60 -2.43 -6.09 11.65
C ALA A 60 -2.92 -4.63 11.82
N VAL A 61 -2.40 -3.92 12.82
CA VAL A 61 -2.57 -2.46 12.96
C VAL A 61 -1.75 -1.76 11.88
N ALA A 62 -2.28 -1.76 10.66
CA ALA A 62 -1.52 -1.45 9.44
C ALA A 62 -1.88 -0.12 8.78
N LYS A 63 -2.95 0.56 9.21
CA LYS A 63 -3.54 1.68 8.46
C LYS A 63 -2.57 2.86 8.30
N HIS A 64 -1.85 3.23 9.36
CA HIS A 64 -0.83 4.27 9.29
C HIS A 64 0.30 3.87 8.33
N THR A 65 0.79 2.62 8.44
CA THR A 65 1.82 2.08 7.56
C THR A 65 1.38 2.03 6.09
N PHE A 66 0.14 1.66 5.80
CA PHE A 66 -0.40 1.65 4.44
C PHE A 66 -0.46 3.06 3.85
N ASN A 67 -0.85 4.06 4.65
CA ASN A 67 -0.81 5.47 4.22
C ASN A 67 0.61 5.94 3.93
N ALA A 68 1.58 5.63 4.81
CA ALA A 68 2.98 5.98 4.61
C ALA A 68 3.57 5.31 3.35
N LEU A 69 3.21 4.04 3.10
CA LEU A 69 3.61 3.31 1.91
C LEU A 69 2.97 3.88 0.65
N ARG A 70 1.68 4.24 0.68
CA ARG A 70 1.01 4.91 -0.45
C ARG A 70 1.78 6.18 -0.86
N SER A 71 2.08 7.06 0.09
CA SER A 71 2.83 8.29 -0.18
C SER A 71 4.23 7.98 -0.73
N PHE A 72 4.94 7.03 -0.13
CA PHE A 72 6.26 6.61 -0.59
C PHE A 72 6.23 6.10 -2.04
N VAL A 73 5.31 5.19 -2.38
CA VAL A 73 5.19 4.64 -3.73
C VAL A 73 4.82 5.72 -4.74
N TRP A 74 3.89 6.60 -4.37
CA TRP A 74 3.47 7.70 -5.22
C TRP A 74 4.66 8.58 -5.62
N TRP A 75 5.48 9.03 -4.66
CA TRP A 75 6.68 9.84 -4.94
C TRP A 75 7.69 9.10 -5.82
N ARG A 76 7.87 7.79 -5.61
CA ARG A 76 8.79 6.97 -6.43
C ARG A 76 8.33 6.90 -7.89
N VAL A 77 7.04 6.64 -8.10
CA VAL A 77 6.45 6.54 -9.44
C VAL A 77 6.49 7.90 -10.13
N VAL A 78 6.08 8.98 -9.44
CA VAL A 78 6.15 10.34 -9.98
C VAL A 78 7.56 10.72 -10.40
N ASN A 79 8.55 10.53 -9.54
CA ASN A 79 9.94 10.88 -9.86
C ASN A 79 10.49 10.08 -11.05
N MET A 80 10.06 8.82 -11.21
CA MET A 80 10.42 8.00 -12.36
C MET A 80 9.77 8.53 -13.65
N ILE A 81 8.49 8.93 -13.59
CA ILE A 81 7.77 9.50 -14.73
C ILE A 81 8.38 10.82 -15.16
N THR A 82 8.58 11.75 -14.22
CA THR A 82 9.13 13.08 -14.52
C THR A 82 10.52 12.98 -15.13
N TYR A 83 11.37 12.08 -14.61
CA TYR A 83 12.70 11.83 -15.16
C TYR A 83 12.64 11.21 -16.56
N ARG A 84 11.89 10.13 -16.76
CA ARG A 84 11.86 9.39 -18.04
C ARG A 84 11.16 10.15 -19.17
N ARG A 85 10.06 10.85 -18.86
CA ARG A 85 9.32 11.67 -19.84
C ARG A 85 9.83 13.10 -19.95
N ARG A 86 10.91 13.45 -19.22
CA ARG A 86 11.45 14.83 -19.10
C ARG A 86 10.37 15.86 -18.79
N MET A 87 9.42 15.47 -17.93
CA MET A 87 8.22 16.25 -17.65
C MET A 87 8.47 17.21 -16.49
N THR A 88 8.03 18.46 -16.64
CA THR A 88 8.08 19.45 -15.56
C THR A 88 7.03 19.15 -14.48
N TRP A 89 7.25 19.63 -13.26
CA TRP A 89 6.25 19.53 -12.18
C TRP A 89 4.91 20.16 -12.54
N THR A 90 4.93 21.21 -13.37
CA THR A 90 3.72 21.87 -13.85
C THR A 90 2.95 20.98 -14.82
N ALA A 91 3.62 20.33 -15.79
CA ALA A 91 2.98 19.37 -16.68
C ALA A 91 2.42 18.16 -15.92
N LEU A 92 3.16 17.62 -14.94
CA LEU A 92 2.67 16.53 -14.11
C LEU A 92 1.42 16.94 -13.29
N ARG A 93 1.43 18.13 -12.68
CA ARG A 93 0.25 18.65 -11.97
C ARG A 93 -0.94 18.81 -12.92
N ARG A 94 -0.75 19.37 -14.12
CA ARG A 94 -1.84 19.49 -15.10
C ARG A 94 -2.43 18.15 -15.48
N GLN A 95 -1.60 17.12 -15.63
CA GLN A 95 -2.05 15.79 -16.02
C GLN A 95 -2.76 15.04 -14.88
N PHE A 96 -2.25 15.10 -13.66
CA PHE A 96 -2.68 14.23 -12.55
C PHE A 96 -3.38 14.94 -11.40
N LYS A 97 -3.48 16.28 -11.38
CA LYS A 97 -4.25 17.02 -10.35
C LYS A 97 -5.65 17.35 -10.90
N GLY A 98 -6.68 16.84 -10.24
CA GLY A 98 -8.08 17.16 -10.51
C GLY A 98 -8.71 18.07 -9.44
N PRO A 99 -10.00 18.42 -9.60
CA PRO A 99 -10.73 19.28 -8.66
C PRO A 99 -10.87 18.66 -7.26
N GLN A 100 -10.94 17.32 -7.18
CA GLN A 100 -11.04 16.57 -5.92
C GLN A 100 -9.67 16.18 -5.34
N GLY A 101 -8.57 16.69 -5.91
CA GLY A 101 -7.20 16.37 -5.51
C GLY A 101 -6.43 15.55 -6.54
N TRP A 102 -5.39 14.84 -6.10
CA TRP A 102 -4.56 14.02 -6.99
C TRP A 102 -5.31 12.79 -7.50
N ARG A 103 -5.37 12.64 -8.82
CA ARG A 103 -5.88 11.44 -9.50
C ARG A 103 -4.92 10.26 -9.26
N GLN A 104 -5.46 9.05 -9.33
CA GLN A 104 -4.62 7.86 -9.34
C GLN A 104 -3.74 7.86 -10.61
N ILE A 105 -2.50 7.41 -10.47
CA ILE A 105 -1.56 7.41 -11.59
C ILE A 105 -1.93 6.26 -12.51
N ALA A 106 -2.44 6.58 -13.69
CA ALA A 106 -2.71 5.63 -14.76
C ALA A 106 -1.70 5.86 -15.90
N LEU A 107 -0.96 4.83 -16.30
CA LEU A 107 -0.06 4.87 -17.45
C LEU A 107 -0.24 3.62 -18.28
N ASP A 108 -0.34 3.81 -19.60
CA ASP A 108 -0.40 2.73 -20.58
C ASP A 108 -1.49 1.68 -20.22
N GLY A 109 -2.66 2.16 -19.77
CA GLY A 109 -3.80 1.33 -19.38
C GLY A 109 -3.73 0.71 -17.97
N VAL A 110 -2.65 0.93 -17.21
CA VAL A 110 -2.49 0.38 -15.86
C VAL A 110 -2.56 1.47 -14.80
N GLU A 111 -3.47 1.32 -13.84
CA GLU A 111 -3.59 2.20 -12.68
C GLU A 111 -2.75 1.74 -11.51
N LEU A 112 -2.07 2.67 -10.84
CA LEU A 112 -1.32 2.41 -9.62
C LEU A 112 -2.27 2.09 -8.46
N PHE A 113 -2.12 0.89 -7.90
CA PHE A 113 -2.93 0.40 -6.81
C PHE A 113 -2.78 1.25 -5.54
N ASN A 114 -3.91 1.74 -5.03
CA ASN A 114 -3.96 2.46 -3.77
C ASN A 114 -3.96 1.49 -2.57
N ILE A 115 -2.77 1.18 -2.04
CA ILE A 115 -2.64 0.32 -0.85
C ILE A 115 -3.39 0.85 0.39
N ALA A 116 -3.55 2.16 0.52
CA ALA A 116 -4.27 2.73 1.66
C ALA A 116 -5.78 2.53 1.59
N ALA A 117 -6.34 2.23 0.40
CA ALA A 117 -7.75 1.92 0.25
C ALA A 117 -8.12 0.55 0.85
N VAL A 118 -7.14 -0.33 1.06
CA VAL A 118 -7.40 -1.65 1.66
C VAL A 118 -7.97 -1.48 3.07
N ALA A 119 -9.10 -2.14 3.31
CA ALA A 119 -9.73 -2.20 4.61
C ALA A 119 -8.86 -3.00 5.56
N VAL A 120 -8.52 -2.39 6.70
CA VAL A 120 -7.76 -3.04 7.77
C VAL A 120 -8.76 -3.57 8.77
N THR A 121 -8.96 -4.89 8.77
CA THR A 121 -9.83 -5.58 9.71
C THR A 121 -8.98 -6.04 10.88
N ARG A 122 -8.93 -5.23 11.95
CA ARG A 122 -8.30 -5.64 13.22
C ARG A 122 -8.96 -6.94 13.67
N TYR A 123 -8.15 -7.94 14.00
CA TYR A 123 -8.66 -9.23 14.45
C TYR A 123 -9.69 -9.01 15.57
N ARG A 124 -10.92 -9.46 15.30
CA ARG A 124 -12.00 -9.51 16.27
C ARG A 124 -11.91 -10.90 16.88
N TRP A 125 -11.57 -10.97 18.16
CA TRP A 125 -11.68 -12.21 18.95
C TRP A 125 -13.05 -12.86 18.67
N ARG A 126 -13.04 -14.06 18.07
CA ARG A 126 -14.26 -14.81 17.73
C ARG A 126 -14.76 -15.72 18.85
N GLY A 127 -14.04 -15.79 19.97
CA GLY A 127 -14.46 -16.56 21.16
C GLY A 127 -14.81 -18.02 20.84
N LEU A 128 -15.69 -18.59 21.67
CA LEU A 128 -16.23 -19.95 21.57
C LEU A 128 -17.26 -20.13 20.43
N SER A 129 -17.52 -19.09 19.63
CA SER A 129 -18.53 -19.11 18.56
C SER A 129 -18.05 -19.79 17.26
N ILE A 130 -16.86 -20.38 17.26
CA ILE A 130 -16.42 -21.27 16.19
C ILE A 130 -16.87 -22.68 16.61
N PRO A 131 -17.87 -23.29 15.95
CA PRO A 131 -18.25 -24.65 16.28
C PRO A 131 -17.02 -25.54 16.10
N THR A 132 -16.62 -26.22 17.18
CA THR A 132 -15.52 -27.18 17.12
C THR A 132 -16.02 -28.42 16.38
N PRO A 133 -15.30 -28.90 15.35
CA PRO A 133 -15.73 -30.06 14.57
C PRO A 133 -15.64 -31.40 15.34
N TRP A 134 -15.35 -31.35 16.65
CA TRP A 134 -15.05 -32.50 17.50
C TRP A 134 -16.06 -32.63 18.66
N THR A 135 -17.33 -32.36 18.42
CA THR A 135 -18.39 -32.73 19.36
C THR A 135 -18.79 -34.17 19.08
N ALA A 136 -18.47 -35.08 20.01
CA ALA A 136 -18.92 -36.47 20.05
C ALA A 136 -20.39 -36.57 20.50
#